data_AF-A0A1F9DWJ3-F1
#
_entry.id   AF-A0A1F9DWJ3-F1
#
_cell.length_a   1.000
_cell.length_b   1.000
_cell.length_c   1.000
_cell.angle_alpha   90.00
_cell.angle_beta   90.00
_cell.angle_gamma   90.00
#
_symmetry.space_group_name_H-M   'P 1'
#
loop_
_entity.id
_entity.type
_entity.pdbx_description
1 polymer ?
#
loop_
_entity_poly.entity_id
_entity_poly.type
_entity_poly.pdbx_seq_one_letter_code
_entity_poly.pdbx_strand_id
1 'polypeptide(L)'
;MIRHKLADMAVSIEGARYLTYKSAIEFENGKINPGSLAMAQLEVGRRLIGVVDEALQIFGGYGYMAEQAIEHYFRDAWAIAVELGTEEELKDRIAETILP
;
A
#
# COMPACT_ATOMS: atom_id res chain seq x y z
N MET A 1 -0.94 -22.67 6.55
CA MET A 1 -0.34 -21.99 5.40
C MET A 1 -1.22 -20.86 4.86
N ILE A 2 -2.48 -21.08 4.45
CA ILE A 2 -3.36 -19.96 4.00
C ILE A 2 -3.80 -19.03 5.16
N ARG A 3 -4.23 -19.59 6.29
CA ARG A 3 -4.66 -18.79 7.45
C ARG A 3 -3.60 -17.80 7.97
N HIS A 4 -2.31 -18.11 7.79
CA HIS A 4 -1.23 -17.21 8.21
C HIS A 4 -1.04 -16.09 7.17
N LYS A 5 -1.08 -16.41 5.87
CA LYS A 5 -1.10 -15.38 4.80
C LYS A 5 -2.22 -14.38 4.99
N LEU A 6 -3.44 -14.86 5.28
CA LEU A 6 -4.57 -13.98 5.58
C LEU A 6 -4.35 -13.10 6.82
N ALA A 7 -3.68 -13.63 7.86
CA ALA A 7 -3.32 -12.84 9.03
C ALA A 7 -2.27 -11.77 8.70
N ASP A 8 -1.23 -12.12 7.94
CA ASP A 8 -0.16 -11.19 7.52
C ASP A 8 -0.70 -10.08 6.60
N MET A 9 -1.63 -10.43 5.70
CA MET A 9 -2.36 -9.48 4.86
C MET A 9 -3.20 -8.53 5.70
N ALA A 10 -3.93 -9.03 6.69
CA ALA A 10 -4.73 -8.20 7.59
C ALA A 10 -3.84 -7.22 8.38
N VAL A 11 -2.72 -7.69 8.95
CA VAL A 11 -1.76 -6.83 9.66
C VAL A 11 -1.18 -5.76 8.74
N SER A 12 -0.84 -6.12 7.50
CA SER A 12 -0.34 -5.18 6.50
C SER A 12 -1.36 -4.07 6.17
N ILE A 13 -2.63 -4.43 6.01
CA ILE A 13 -3.71 -3.47 5.77
C ILE A 13 -3.90 -2.54 6.97
N GLU A 14 -3.90 -3.05 8.20
CA GLU A 14 -4.02 -2.21 9.39
C GLU A 14 -2.85 -1.24 9.54
N GLY A 15 -1.62 -1.69 9.27
CA GLY A 15 -0.43 -0.84 9.31
C GLY A 15 -0.51 0.32 8.31
N ALA A 16 -0.89 0.01 7.06
CA ALA A 16 -1.08 1.03 6.03
C ALA A 16 -2.20 2.02 6.40
N ARG A 17 -3.35 1.50 6.88
CA ARG A 17 -4.49 2.32 7.33
C ARG A 17 -4.10 3.26 8.47
N TYR A 18 -3.33 2.77 9.44
CA TYR A 18 -2.87 3.60 10.55
C TYR A 18 -2.04 4.78 10.06
N LEU A 19 -1.09 4.58 9.15
CA LEU A 19 -0.29 5.67 8.58
C LEU A 19 -1.16 6.65 7.81
N THR A 20 -2.12 6.18 7.01
CA THR A 20 -3.07 7.05 6.30
C THR A 20 -3.85 7.94 7.28
N TYR A 21 -4.42 7.38 8.34
CA TYR A 21 -5.18 8.16 9.32
C TYR A 21 -4.30 9.09 10.15
N LYS A 22 -3.08 8.67 10.50
CA LYS A 22 -2.11 9.55 11.15
C LYS A 22 -1.85 10.79 10.29
N SER A 23 -1.57 10.61 8.99
CA SER A 23 -1.35 11.74 8.07
C SER A 23 -2.60 12.61 7.88
N ALA A 24 -3.79 12.00 7.84
CA ALA A 24 -5.05 12.74 7.76
C ALA A 24 -5.26 13.63 9.01
N ILE A 25 -5.00 13.11 10.21
CA ILE A 25 -5.09 13.87 11.46
C ILE A 25 -4.05 15.00 11.49
N GLU A 26 -2.83 14.77 11.01
CA GLU A 26 -1.81 15.82 10.91
C GLU A 26 -2.26 16.95 9.97
N PHE A 27 -2.89 16.60 8.84
CA PHE A 27 -3.48 17.55 7.90
C PHE A 27 -4.60 18.37 8.53
N GLU A 28 -5.57 17.73 9.20
CA GLU A 28 -6.67 18.42 9.87
C GLU A 28 -6.19 19.39 10.95
N ASN A 29 -5.11 19.06 11.64
CA ASN A 29 -4.51 19.92 12.67
C ASN A 29 -3.62 21.04 12.11
N GLY A 30 -3.50 21.18 10.79
CA GLY A 30 -2.62 22.17 10.14
C GLY A 30 -1.13 21.90 10.37
N LYS A 31 -0.76 20.68 10.75
CA LYS A 31 0.61 20.23 11.05
C LYS A 31 1.08 19.17 10.06
N ILE A 32 0.64 19.25 8.81
CA ILE A 32 1.01 18.26 7.80
C ILE A 32 2.53 18.18 7.68
N ASN A 33 3.08 17.00 7.93
CA ASN A 33 4.46 16.70 7.67
C ASN A 33 4.55 16.01 6.29
N PRO A 34 5.15 16.65 5.27
CA PRO A 34 5.28 16.06 3.93
C PRO A 34 5.94 14.67 3.94
N GLY A 35 6.89 14.44 4.85
CA GLY A 35 7.54 13.14 5.02
C GLY A 35 6.60 12.10 5.60
N SER A 36 5.72 12.46 6.54
CA SER A 36 4.72 11.53 7.08
C SER A 36 3.66 11.17 6.05
N LEU A 37 3.24 12.12 5.20
CA LEU A 37 2.37 11.81 4.06
C LEU A 37 3.06 10.87 3.06
N ALA A 38 4.32 11.15 2.71
CA ALA A 38 5.08 10.30 1.79
C ALA A 38 5.29 8.87 2.36
N MET A 39 5.51 8.73 3.67
CA MET A 39 5.54 7.41 4.34
C MET A 39 4.22 6.67 4.20
N ALA A 40 3.08 7.35 4.39
CA ALA A 40 1.77 6.75 4.23
C ALA A 40 1.52 6.29 2.79
N GLN A 41 1.84 7.12 1.80
CA GLN A 41 1.71 6.76 0.37
C GLN A 41 2.59 5.57 -0.01
N LEU A 42 3.86 5.57 0.43
CA LEU A 42 4.81 4.49 0.16
C LEU A 42 4.33 3.17 0.76
N GLU A 43 3.90 3.20 2.02
CA GLU A 43 3.44 2.00 2.69
C GLU A 43 2.14 1.47 2.08
N VAL A 44 1.17 2.35 1.76
CA VAL A 44 -0.07 1.94 1.08
C VAL A 44 0.23 1.27 -0.26
N GLY A 45 1.08 1.86 -1.10
CA GLY A 45 1.45 1.29 -2.40
C GLY A 45 2.07 -0.11 -2.28
N ARG A 46 3.04 -0.26 -1.36
CA ARG A 46 3.69 -1.56 -1.09
C ARG A 46 2.74 -2.62 -0.58
N ARG A 47 1.91 -2.26 0.41
CA ARG A 47 0.97 -3.22 1.00
C ARG A 47 -0.15 -3.58 0.03
N LEU A 48 -0.62 -2.65 -0.80
CA LEU A 48 -1.59 -2.93 -1.85
C LEU A 48 -1.07 -4.00 -2.81
N ILE A 49 0.13 -3.80 -3.38
CA ILE A 49 0.74 -4.77 -4.30
C ILE A 49 0.94 -6.12 -3.59
N GLY A 50 1.53 -6.12 -2.39
CA GLY A 50 1.81 -7.37 -1.67
C GLY A 50 0.55 -8.16 -1.26
N VAL A 51 -0.51 -7.47 -0.82
CA VAL A 51 -1.79 -8.11 -0.47
C VAL A 51 -2.44 -8.73 -1.69
N VAL A 52 -2.45 -8.02 -2.82
CA VAL A 52 -3.09 -8.51 -4.04
C VAL A 52 -2.31 -9.66 -4.67
N ASP A 53 -0.98 -9.61 -4.64
CA ASP A 53 -0.12 -10.72 -5.09
C ASP A 53 -0.36 -11.99 -4.25
N GLU A 54 -0.42 -11.86 -2.93
CA GLU A 54 -0.72 -12.98 -2.03
C GLU A 54 -2.14 -13.54 -2.24
N ALA A 55 -3.12 -12.65 -2.48
CA ALA A 55 -4.47 -13.06 -2.81
C ALA A 55 -4.51 -13.82 -4.15
N LEU A 56 -3.81 -13.35 -5.18
CA LEU A 56 -3.71 -14.04 -6.47
C LEU A 56 -3.11 -15.44 -6.31
N GLN A 57 -2.03 -15.56 -5.52
CA GLN A 57 -1.39 -16.84 -5.23
C GLN A 57 -2.31 -17.82 -4.46
N ILE A 58 -3.19 -17.32 -3.58
CA ILE A 58 -4.21 -18.14 -2.90
C ILE A 58 -5.23 -18.71 -3.89
N PHE A 59 -5.62 -17.93 -4.90
CA PHE A 59 -6.51 -18.38 -5.97
C PHE A 59 -5.83 -19.33 -6.97
N GLY A 60 -4.50 -19.31 -7.04
CA GLY A 60 -3.71 -20.14 -7.95
C GLY A 60 -4.00 -19.81 -9.41
N GLY A 61 -3.91 -20.81 -10.30
CA GLY A 61 -4.14 -20.61 -11.73
C GLY A 61 -5.51 -20.02 -12.08
N TYR A 62 -6.52 -20.28 -11.24
CA TYR A 62 -7.87 -19.72 -11.41
C TYR A 62 -7.89 -18.19 -11.25
N GLY A 63 -7.00 -17.63 -10.42
CA GLY A 63 -6.91 -16.19 -10.17
C GLY A 63 -6.50 -15.36 -11.39
N TYR A 64 -5.89 -15.98 -12.41
CA TYR A 64 -5.52 -15.32 -13.66
C TYR A 64 -6.63 -15.28 -14.72
N MET A 65 -7.79 -15.89 -14.43
CA MET A 65 -8.93 -15.87 -15.35
C MET A 65 -9.65 -14.52 -15.27
N ALA A 66 -9.97 -13.93 -16.42
CA ALA A 66 -10.56 -12.59 -16.52
C ALA A 66 -11.93 -12.47 -15.84
N GLU A 67 -12.64 -13.59 -15.62
CA GLU A 67 -13.90 -13.63 -14.88
C GLU A 67 -13.72 -13.49 -13.37
N GLN A 68 -12.49 -13.61 -12.85
CA GLN A 68 -12.19 -13.44 -11.43
C GLN A 68 -11.88 -11.99 -11.10
N ALA A 69 -12.53 -11.47 -10.05
CA ALA A 69 -12.27 -10.13 -9.57
C ALA A 69 -10.80 -9.90 -9.14
N ILE A 70 -10.11 -10.94 -8.67
CA ILE A 70 -8.70 -10.83 -8.23
C ILE A 70 -7.76 -10.47 -9.39
N GLU A 71 -8.03 -10.91 -10.61
CA GLU A 71 -7.27 -10.53 -11.81
C GLU A 71 -7.32 -9.02 -12.02
N HIS A 72 -8.53 -8.45 -11.94
CA HIS A 72 -8.75 -7.02 -12.08
C HIS A 72 -8.04 -6.24 -10.98
N TYR A 73 -8.18 -6.67 -9.72
CA TYR A 73 -7.48 -6.04 -8.61
C TYR A 73 -5.96 -6.09 -8.75
N PHE A 74 -5.41 -7.18 -9.30
CA PHE A 74 -3.97 -7.29 -9.55
C PHE A 74 -3.47 -6.26 -10.56
N ARG A 75 -4.22 -6.04 -11.65
CA ARG A 75 -3.89 -4.99 -12.62
C ARG A 75 -4.02 -3.59 -12.03
N ASP A 76 -5.11 -3.32 -11.31
CA ASP A 76 -5.37 -2.01 -10.73
C ASP A 76 -4.37 -1.65 -9.62
N ALA A 77 -3.97 -2.62 -8.81
CA ALA A 77 -3.03 -2.41 -7.70
C ALA A 77 -1.74 -1.72 -8.14
N TRP A 78 -1.20 -2.13 -9.29
CA TRP A 78 0.01 -1.52 -9.85
C TRP A 78 -0.22 -0.11 -10.35
N ALA A 79 -1.34 0.15 -11.03
CA ALA A 79 -1.68 1.50 -11.49
C ALA A 79 -1.85 2.46 -10.30
N ILE A 80 -2.62 2.05 -9.28
CA ILE A 80 -2.85 2.84 -8.07
C ILE A 80 -1.54 3.11 -7.33
N ALA A 81 -0.67 2.10 -7.19
CA ALA A 81 0.61 2.27 -6.50
C ALA A 81 1.50 3.32 -7.17
N VAL A 82 1.50 3.40 -8.49
CA VAL A 82 2.26 4.42 -9.25
C VAL A 82 1.60 5.80 -9.13
N GLU A 83 0.27 5.88 -9.13
CA GLU A 83 -0.46 7.15 -8.96
C GLU A 83 -0.22 7.82 -7.60
N LEU A 84 0.11 7.03 -6.57
CA LEU A 84 0.50 7.55 -5.26
C LEU A 84 1.88 8.24 -5.27
N GLY A 85 2.69 7.99 -6.30
CA GLY A 85 4.09 8.38 -6.41
C GLY A 85 5.00 7.16 -6.54
N THR A 86 6.07 7.26 -7.33
CA THR A 86 7.03 6.16 -7.44
C THR A 86 7.72 5.90 -6.09
N GLU A 87 8.21 4.67 -5.88
CA GLU A 87 8.90 4.35 -4.62
C GLU A 87 10.13 5.25 -4.40
N GLU A 88 10.85 5.57 -5.46
CA GLU A 88 12.03 6.43 -5.45
C GLU A 88 11.66 7.85 -5.03
N GLU A 89 10.67 8.47 -5.70
CA GLU A 89 10.21 9.83 -5.35
C GLU A 89 9.73 9.92 -3.90
N LEU A 90 8.98 8.92 -3.43
CA LEU A 90 8.48 8.90 -2.06
C LEU A 90 9.61 8.71 -1.04
N LYS A 91 10.61 7.86 -1.34
CA LYS A 91 11.81 7.72 -0.49
C LYS A 91 12.62 9.00 -0.44
N ASP A 92 12.78 9.68 -1.56
CA ASP A 92 13.50 10.95 -1.63
C ASP A 92 12.81 12.02 -0.78
N ARG A 93 11.48 12.16 -0.90
CA ARG A 93 10.69 13.07 -0.04
C ARG A 93 10.78 12.74 1.44
N ILE A 94 10.82 11.45 1.79
CA ILE A 94 11.05 11.03 3.18
C ILE A 94 12.46 11.45 3.63
N ALA A 95 13.47 11.19 2.80
CA ALA A 95 14.87 11.52 3.08
C ALA A 95 15.06 13.02 3.34
N GLU A 96 14.46 13.88 2.51
CA GLU A 96 14.46 15.34 2.68
C GLU A 96 13.93 15.80 4.05
N THR A 97 13.05 15.02 4.70
CA THR A 97 12.49 15.38 6.01
C THR A 97 13.28 14.86 7.21
N ILE A 98 14.13 13.84 7.02
CA ILE A 98 14.89 13.22 8.12
C ILE A 98 16.38 13.55 8.09
N LEU A 99 16.89 13.99 6.94
CA LEU A 99 18.27 14.42 6.78
C LEU A 99 18.40 15.95 7.01
N PRO A 100 19.50 16.39 7.63
CA PRO A 100 19.76 17.80 7.92
C PRO A 100 20.13 18.63 6.68
#